data_AF-A0A328RN52-F1
#
_entry.id   AF-A0A328RN52-F1
#
_cell.length_a   1.000
_cell.length_b   1.000
_cell.length_c   1.000
_cell.angle_alpha   90.00
_cell.angle_beta   90.00
_cell.angle_gamma   90.00
#
_symmetry.space_group_name_H-M   'P 1'
#
loop_
_entity.id
_entity.type
_entity.pdbx_description
1 polymer ?
#
loop_
_entity_poly.entity_id
_entity_poly.type
_entity_poly.pdbx_seq_one_letter_code
_entity_poly.pdbx_strand_id
1 'polypeptide(L)'
;MLKKRSGLTQTTKFKFKNPLYAIDTSVIDLCLSVFDWSKFRLGKGGIKLHCQFDLMTQIPAFNVITSAGAYVDFSLFQTYQDKGVFFVTRAKDNRRFEFLGQQDISRKKGLQFDHIVQIKNPK
;
A
#
# COMPACT_ATOMS: atom_id res chain seq x y z
N MET A 1 22.11 3.43 -13.84
CA MET A 1 21.29 3.50 -15.06
C MET A 1 20.70 2.10 -15.31
N LEU A 2 19.44 1.86 -14.93
CA LEU A 2 18.80 0.55 -15.06
C LEU A 2 18.42 0.30 -16.54
N LYS A 3 19.01 -0.72 -17.17
CA LYS A 3 18.66 -1.14 -18.53
C LYS A 3 17.24 -1.74 -18.54
N LYS A 4 16.34 -1.16 -19.33
CA LYS A 4 14.98 -1.68 -19.55
C LYS A 4 15.09 -3.03 -20.28
N ARG A 5 14.86 -4.15 -19.56
CA ARG A 5 14.79 -5.49 -20.17
C ARG A 5 13.42 -5.68 -20.82
N SER A 6 13.29 -5.27 -22.07
CA SER A 6 12.04 -5.27 -22.85
C SER A 6 11.71 -6.63 -23.48
N GLY A 7 11.75 -7.72 -22.71
CA GLY A 7 11.52 -9.07 -23.27
C GLY A 7 11.00 -10.15 -22.31
N LEU A 8 10.66 -9.83 -21.05
CA LEU A 8 10.25 -10.83 -20.04
C LEU A 8 8.78 -10.74 -19.61
N THR A 9 8.03 -9.74 -20.09
CA THR A 9 6.62 -9.60 -19.73
C THR A 9 5.79 -10.51 -20.63
N GLN A 10 5.48 -11.72 -20.16
CA GLN A 10 4.46 -12.57 -20.79
C GLN A 10 3.16 -11.76 -20.85
N THR A 11 2.62 -11.54 -22.04
CA THR A 11 1.37 -10.81 -22.31
C THR A 11 0.13 -11.64 -21.94
N THR A 12 0.27 -12.55 -20.97
CA THR A 12 -0.85 -13.35 -20.47
C THR A 12 -1.78 -12.44 -19.68
N LYS A 13 -3.04 -12.34 -20.12
CA LYS A 13 -4.10 -11.65 -19.38
C LYS A 13 -4.25 -12.32 -18.01
N PHE A 14 -3.68 -11.72 -16.97
CA PHE A 14 -3.80 -12.21 -15.61
C PHE A 14 -5.25 -12.05 -15.17
N LYS A 15 -5.93 -13.17 -14.86
CA LYS A 15 -7.30 -13.17 -14.34
C LYS A 15 -7.27 -13.62 -12.89
N PHE A 16 -7.71 -12.76 -11.99
CA PHE A 16 -7.91 -13.11 -10.59
C PHE A 16 -9.32 -13.66 -10.43
N LYS A 17 -9.47 -14.73 -9.63
CA LYS A 17 -10.79 -15.28 -9.27
C LYS A 17 -11.44 -14.50 -8.12
N ASN A 18 -10.64 -13.78 -7.35
CA ASN A 18 -11.09 -13.03 -6.18
C ASN A 18 -11.38 -11.56 -6.54
N PRO A 19 -12.28 -10.88 -5.80
CA PRO A 19 -12.50 -9.45 -5.93
C PRO A 19 -11.19 -8.68 -5.78
N LEU A 20 -11.00 -7.65 -6.60
CA LEU A 20 -9.82 -6.82 -6.58
C LEU A 20 -10.19 -5.42 -6.14
N TYR A 21 -9.46 -4.94 -5.13
CA TYR A 21 -9.60 -3.58 -4.64
C TYR A 21 -8.31 -2.82 -4.87
N ALA A 22 -8.44 -1.58 -5.34
CA ALA A 22 -7.36 -0.62 -5.31
C ALA A 22 -7.47 0.21 -4.02
N ILE A 23 -6.33 0.53 -3.42
CA ILE A 23 -6.27 1.42 -2.26
C ILE A 23 -5.46 2.64 -2.68
N ASP A 24 -6.04 3.81 -2.54
CA ASP A 24 -5.36 5.09 -2.75
C ASP A 24 -5.50 5.99 -1.52
N THR A 25 -4.55 6.90 -1.36
CA THR A 25 -4.61 7.94 -0.33
C THR A 25 -4.30 9.28 -0.96
N SER A 26 -5.27 10.18 -0.92
CA SER A 26 -5.11 11.57 -1.36
C SER A 26 -4.98 12.52 -0.16
N VAL A 27 -4.05 13.47 -0.24
CA VAL A 27 -3.91 14.54 0.76
C VAL A 27 -4.67 15.77 0.26
N ILE A 28 -5.59 16.28 1.08
CA ILE A 28 -6.36 17.49 0.77
C ILE A 28 -5.92 18.58 1.75
N ASP A 29 -5.38 19.68 1.20
CA ASP A 29 -5.00 20.84 1.98
C ASP A 29 -6.26 21.57 2.47
N LEU A 30 -6.27 21.94 3.75
CA LEU A 30 -7.37 22.63 4.41
C LEU A 30 -6.92 23.96 5.00
N CYS A 31 -7.85 24.92 5.08
CA CYS A 31 -7.61 26.20 5.73
C CYS A 31 -7.68 26.05 7.25
N LEU A 32 -6.60 26.38 7.96
CA LEU A 32 -6.51 26.25 9.43
C LEU A 32 -7.47 27.19 10.18
N SER A 33 -7.91 28.30 9.58
CA SER A 33 -8.89 29.19 10.23
C SER A 33 -10.28 28.58 10.30
N VAL A 34 -10.60 27.64 9.41
CA VAL A 34 -11.88 26.93 9.36
C VAL A 34 -11.76 25.54 9.99
N PHE A 35 -10.63 24.87 9.80
CA PHE A 35 -10.36 23.51 10.26
C PHE A 35 -9.11 23.47 11.14
N ASP A 36 -9.21 24.03 12.33
CA ASP A 36 -8.11 24.17 13.31
C ASP A 36 -7.58 22.82 13.83
N TRP A 37 -8.42 21.79 13.82
CA TRP A 37 -8.06 20.40 14.16
C TRP A 37 -7.18 19.71 13.12
N SER A 38 -7.10 20.24 11.89
CA SER A 38 -6.44 19.58 10.75
C SER A 38 -4.93 19.87 10.62
N LYS A 39 -4.22 20.17 11.73
CA LYS A 39 -2.80 20.57 11.67
C LYS A 39 -1.92 19.47 11.07
N PHE A 40 -1.13 19.81 10.05
CA PHE A 40 -0.24 18.87 9.36
C PHE A 40 1.21 19.34 9.27
N ARG A 41 1.45 20.51 8.69
CA ARG A 41 2.79 21.14 8.57
C ARG A 41 2.74 22.57 9.11
N LEU A 42 3.89 23.20 9.34
CA LEU A 42 3.97 24.59 9.77
C LEU A 42 3.09 25.49 8.88
N GLY A 43 2.03 26.05 9.47
CA GLY A 43 1.06 26.91 8.79
C GLY A 43 0.12 26.22 7.80
N LYS A 44 0.09 24.87 7.70
CA LYS A 44 -0.79 24.14 6.77
C LYS A 44 -1.70 23.14 7.49
N GLY A 45 -2.99 23.26 7.21
CA GLY A 45 -3.98 22.26 7.54
C GLY A 45 -4.04 21.21 6.42
N GLY A 46 -4.27 19.95 6.77
CA GLY A 46 -4.39 18.89 5.80
C GLY A 46 -4.99 17.63 6.38
N ILE A 47 -5.82 16.97 5.57
CA ILE A 47 -6.37 15.64 5.84
C ILE A 47 -5.88 14.66 4.79
N LYS A 48 -5.86 13.38 5.16
CA LYS A 48 -5.70 12.25 4.25
C LYS A 48 -7.04 11.57 4.08
N LEU A 49 -7.50 11.48 2.84
CA LEU A 49 -8.62 10.65 2.43
C LEU A 49 -8.07 9.32 1.90
N HIS A 50 -8.30 8.24 2.64
CA HIS A 50 -8.03 6.88 2.20
C HIS A 50 -9.27 6.34 1.50
N CYS A 51 -9.11 5.86 0.28
CA CYS A 51 -10.18 5.31 -0.54
C CYS A 51 -9.84 3.86 -0.91
N GLN A 52 -10.73 2.95 -0.56
CA GLN A 52 -10.75 1.60 -1.11
C GLN A 52 -11.73 1.59 -2.29
N PHE A 53 -11.21 1.38 -3.48
CA PHE A 53 -11.96 1.39 -4.72
C PHE A 53 -12.15 -0.04 -5.24
N ASP A 54 -13.38 -0.42 -5.52
CA ASP A 54 -13.67 -1.72 -6.13
C ASP A 54 -13.43 -1.65 -7.64
N LEU A 55 -12.46 -2.43 -8.12
CA LEU A 55 -12.06 -2.42 -9.53
C LEU A 55 -13.09 -3.06 -10.45
N MET A 56 -14.00 -3.88 -9.93
CA MET A 56 -15.05 -4.52 -10.72
C MET A 56 -16.24 -3.59 -10.93
N THR A 57 -16.70 -2.94 -9.86
CA THR A 57 -17.89 -2.06 -9.88
C THR A 57 -17.54 -0.61 -10.22
N GLN A 58 -16.26 -0.25 -10.17
CA GLN A 58 -15.75 1.11 -10.40
C GLN A 58 -16.34 2.17 -9.46
N ILE A 59 -16.63 1.79 -8.22
CA ILE A 59 -17.09 2.71 -7.18
C ILE A 59 -16.24 2.60 -5.92
N PRO A 60 -16.15 3.66 -5.11
CA PRO A 60 -15.56 3.56 -3.77
C PRO A 60 -16.36 2.57 -2.92
N ALA A 61 -15.68 1.54 -2.42
CA ALA A 61 -16.24 0.61 -1.46
C ALA A 61 -16.20 1.18 -0.03
N PHE A 62 -15.15 1.94 0.29
CA PHE A 62 -14.95 2.49 1.62
C PHE A 62 -14.05 3.74 1.58
N ASN A 63 -14.35 4.72 2.44
CA ASN A 63 -13.59 5.96 2.57
C ASN A 63 -13.32 6.26 4.05
N VAL A 64 -12.08 6.64 4.39
CA VAL A 64 -11.68 7.05 5.74
C VAL A 64 -10.89 8.34 5.68
N ILE A 65 -11.24 9.28 6.56
CA ILE A 65 -10.51 10.53 6.72
C ILE A 65 -9.62 10.41 7.96
N THR A 66 -8.35 10.79 7.80
CA THR A 66 -7.37 10.88 8.89
C THR A 66 -6.64 12.22 8.81
N SER A 67 -5.93 12.62 9.87
CA SER A 67 -4.99 13.74 9.76
C SER A 67 -3.94 13.45 8.69
N ALA A 68 -3.52 14.46 7.92
CA ALA A 68 -2.50 14.27 6.89
C ALA A 68 -1.14 13.82 7.46
N GLY A 69 -0.90 14.00 8.76
CA GLY A 69 0.27 13.48 9.46
C GLY A 69 0.27 11.95 9.64
N ALA A 70 -0.90 11.30 9.53
CA ALA A 70 -1.03 9.87 9.79
C ALA A 70 -0.15 9.04 8.85
N TYR A 71 0.67 8.16 9.41
CA TYR A 71 1.50 7.22 8.65
C TYR A 71 0.67 6.04 8.14
N VAL A 72 1.30 5.17 7.34
CA VAL A 72 0.70 3.91 6.92
C VAL A 72 0.35 3.08 8.16
N ASP A 73 -0.92 2.70 8.30
CA ASP A 73 -1.38 1.87 9.40
C ASP A 73 -1.02 0.40 9.15
N PHE A 74 0.05 -0.07 9.81
CA PHE A 74 0.46 -1.47 9.71
C PHE A 74 -0.48 -2.43 10.45
N SER A 75 -1.25 -1.94 11.42
CA SER A 75 -2.24 -2.76 12.14
C SER A 75 -3.36 -3.19 11.19
N LEU A 76 -3.74 -2.30 10.27
CA LEU A 76 -4.66 -2.63 9.18
C LEU A 76 -4.08 -3.71 8.26
N PHE A 77 -2.80 -3.62 7.89
CA PHE A 77 -2.14 -4.62 7.06
C PHE A 77 -2.02 -5.98 7.76
N GLN A 78 -1.77 -5.99 9.08
CA GLN A 78 -1.80 -7.21 9.87
C GLN A 78 -3.20 -7.83 9.86
N THR A 79 -4.24 -7.01 10.03
CA THR A 79 -5.64 -7.48 9.96
C THR A 79 -5.96 -8.11 8.60
N TYR A 80 -5.44 -7.56 7.50
CA TYR A 80 -5.58 -8.17 6.17
C TYR A 80 -4.88 -9.52 6.08
N GLN A 81 -3.64 -9.60 6.58
CA GLN A 81 -2.89 -10.85 6.62
C GLN A 81 -3.63 -11.93 7.43
N ASP A 82 -4.15 -11.59 8.61
CA ASP A 82 -4.88 -12.51 9.49
C ASP A 82 -6.20 -13.00 8.84
N LYS A 83 -6.78 -12.19 7.95
CA LYS A 83 -7.96 -12.54 7.15
C LYS A 83 -7.63 -13.28 5.84
N GLY A 84 -6.36 -13.61 5.59
CA GLY A 84 -5.92 -14.26 4.35
C GLY A 84 -6.03 -13.37 3.10
N VAL A 85 -6.04 -12.05 3.28
CA VAL A 85 -6.07 -11.08 2.19
C VAL A 85 -4.65 -10.79 1.73
N PHE A 86 -4.40 -11.00 0.43
CA PHE A 86 -3.13 -10.67 -0.20
C PHE A 86 -3.17 -9.24 -0.76
N PHE A 87 -2.11 -8.47 -0.55
CA PHE A 87 -2.03 -7.09 -1.03
C PHE A 87 -0.63 -6.77 -1.53
N VAL A 88 -0.55 -5.80 -2.44
CA VAL A 88 0.71 -5.23 -2.94
C VAL A 88 0.76 -3.78 -2.49
N THR A 89 1.85 -3.39 -1.85
CA THR A 89 2.07 -2.01 -1.43
C THR A 89 3.51 -1.61 -1.67
N ARG A 90 3.74 -0.32 -1.92
CA ARG A 90 5.08 0.23 -2.01
C ARG A 90 5.63 0.41 -0.59
N ALA A 91 6.74 -0.26 -0.28
CA ALA A 91 7.49 0.04 0.93
C ALA A 91 8.32 1.32 0.75
N LYS A 92 8.48 2.08 1.85
CA LYS A 92 9.43 3.20 1.91
C LYS A 92 10.84 2.63 2.15
N ASP A 93 11.85 3.21 1.52
CA ASP A 93 13.24 2.70 1.56
C ASP A 93 13.80 2.57 2.99
N ASN A 94 13.40 3.45 3.90
CA ASN A 94 13.88 3.46 5.29
C ASN A 94 13.07 2.54 6.23
N ARG A 95 12.24 1.62 5.72
CA ARG A 95 11.49 0.69 6.58
C ARG A 95 12.40 -0.39 7.12
N ARG A 96 12.37 -0.58 8.45
CA ARG A 96 13.06 -1.67 9.12
C ARG A 96 12.20 -2.93 9.10
N PHE A 97 12.78 -4.04 8.70
CA PHE A 97 12.15 -5.34 8.72
C PHE A 97 13.15 -6.42 9.15
N GLU A 98 12.64 -7.53 9.63
CA GLU A 98 13.39 -8.75 9.90
C GLU A 98 13.15 -9.74 8.76
N PHE A 99 14.22 -10.38 8.30
CA PHE A 99 14.11 -11.47 7.35
C PHE A 99 13.77 -12.76 8.11
N LEU A 100 12.64 -13.38 7.79
CA LEU A 100 12.18 -14.61 8.43
C LEU A 100 12.49 -15.86 7.60
N GLY A 101 12.61 -15.73 6.28
CA GLY A 101 12.93 -16.85 5.41
C GLY A 101 12.68 -16.59 3.94
N GLN A 102 13.00 -17.59 3.12
CA GLN A 102 12.82 -17.58 1.67
C GLN A 102 11.84 -18.71 1.30
N GLN A 103 10.82 -18.41 0.51
CA GLN A 103 9.92 -19.43 -0.04
C GLN A 103 10.58 -20.16 -1.22
N ASP A 104 10.14 -21.38 -1.49
CA ASP A 104 10.60 -22.13 -2.66
C ASP A 104 10.11 -21.49 -3.94
N ILE A 105 11.06 -21.02 -4.77
CA ILE A 105 10.76 -20.34 -6.03
C ILE A 105 11.03 -21.22 -7.24
N SER A 106 10.04 -21.31 -8.14
CA SER A 106 10.26 -21.85 -9.48
C SER A 106 11.02 -20.84 -10.33
N ARG A 107 12.33 -21.06 -10.51
CA ARG A 107 13.25 -20.17 -11.27
C ARG A 107 12.83 -19.91 -12.73
N LYS A 108 11.87 -20.67 -13.27
CA LYS A 108 11.40 -20.58 -14.67
C LYS A 108 10.67 -19.27 -15.01
N LYS A 109 10.19 -18.49 -14.03
CA LYS A 109 9.36 -17.29 -14.25
C LYS A 109 10.07 -15.94 -14.04
N GLY A 110 11.39 -15.92 -13.89
CA GLY A 110 12.13 -14.66 -13.67
C GLY A 110 11.96 -14.05 -12.26
N LEU A 111 11.27 -14.75 -11.35
CA LEU A 111 11.25 -14.46 -9.93
C LEU A 111 12.64 -14.79 -9.35
N GLN A 112 13.34 -13.78 -8.84
CA GLN A 112 14.70 -13.94 -8.30
C GLN A 112 14.70 -14.29 -6.81
N PHE A 113 13.77 -13.70 -6.05
CA PHE A 113 13.66 -13.83 -4.61
C PHE A 113 12.19 -13.79 -4.20
N ASP A 114 11.89 -14.47 -3.10
CA ASP A 114 10.56 -14.49 -2.48
C ASP A 114 10.77 -14.59 -0.97
N HIS A 115 10.92 -13.42 -0.35
CA HIS A 115 11.30 -13.29 1.05
C HIS A 115 10.07 -13.12 1.93
N ILE A 116 10.02 -13.90 2.99
CA ILE A 116 9.14 -13.67 4.12
C ILE A 116 9.85 -12.69 5.05
N VAL A 117 9.23 -11.54 5.28
CA VAL A 117 9.76 -10.50 6.16
C VAL A 117 8.73 -10.07 7.18
N GLN A 118 9.18 -9.71 8.37
CA GLN A 118 8.34 -9.11 9.40
C GLN A 118 8.71 -7.65 9.56
N ILE A 119 7.73 -6.76 9.44
CA ILE A 119 7.96 -5.34 9.70
C ILE A 119 8.17 -5.16 11.20
N LYS A 120 9.32 -4.60 11.59
CA LYS A 120 9.49 -4.12 12.96
C LYS A 120 8.80 -2.78 13.05
N ASN A 121 7.81 -2.63 13.91
CA ASN A 121 7.28 -1.32 14.28
C ASN A 121 8.23 -0.69 15.31
N PRO A 122 9.15 0.22 14.95
CA PRO A 122 9.52 1.23 15.93
C PRO A 122 8.23 2.04 16.18
N LYS A 123 7.86 2.18 17.45
CA LYS A 123 6.81 3.13 17.84
C LYS A 123 7.07 4.51 17.22
#